data_AF-A0A7J3XWG6-F1
#
_entry.id   AF-A0A7J3XWG6-F1
#
_cell.length_a   1.000
_cell.length_b   1.000
_cell.length_c   1.000
_cell.angle_alpha   90.00
_cell.angle_beta   90.00
_cell.angle_gamma   90.00
#
_symmetry.space_group_name_H-M   'P 1'
#
loop_
_entity.id
_entity.type
_entity.pdbx_description
1 polymer ?
#
loop_
_entity_poly.entity_id
_entity_poly.type
_entity_poly.pdbx_seq_one_letter_code
_entity_poly.pdbx_strand_id
1 'polypeptide(L)'
;MGRKGISAADLVALALKFYRPLRIKTSLWRPGFDAIGELVRLVKGVVGEGDVLVLSEKALSVAKGLVFDEASIKPSRLSQVYTCLLMRWIWGYLLGPICKLKPQTLSWIRGYMIKEGARHKQLAIRVGGPLEALKPSSEAGIDASNLPFSLVALPLNDAKAAAGEVRRRLMEEAGVDVTVVVVDSDRLYQHRRLDFALTSRRTSVKLGVYMGPLSLIVGRVFRGSFTPLATPLAVDGPPLNKWLLLGLAEVADRVRGFGAGRTAFDAARRLGAPVDKVTWSMLERVPHYPAVLFKLRRS
;
A
#
# COMPACT_ATOMS: atom_id res chain seq x y z
N MET A 1 -24.48 6.33 27.76
CA MET A 1 -23.13 6.76 27.32
C MET A 1 -22.70 5.94 26.11
N GLY A 2 -22.83 6.49 24.89
CA GLY A 2 -22.47 5.76 23.68
C GLY A 2 -20.95 5.60 23.57
N ARG A 3 -20.44 4.38 23.40
CA ARG A 3 -19.01 4.11 23.14
C ARG A 3 -18.52 5.03 22.01
N LYS A 4 -17.54 5.89 22.32
CA LYS A 4 -16.86 6.72 21.31
C LYS A 4 -16.25 5.76 20.29
N GLY A 5 -16.60 5.93 19.01
CA GLY A 5 -16.16 5.01 17.96
C GLY A 5 -14.66 5.13 17.70
N ILE A 6 -14.00 4.01 17.39
CA ILE A 6 -12.54 3.94 17.20
C ILE A 6 -12.13 4.72 15.94
N SER A 7 -11.37 5.79 16.12
CA SER A 7 -10.81 6.59 15.03
C SER A 7 -9.38 6.19 14.70
N ALA A 8 -8.89 6.61 13.52
CA ALA A 8 -7.49 6.39 13.15
C ALA A 8 -6.53 7.13 14.08
N ALA A 9 -6.95 8.27 14.65
CA ALA A 9 -6.16 9.01 15.63
C ALA A 9 -6.00 8.22 16.93
N ASP A 10 -7.06 7.55 17.39
CA ASP A 10 -7.03 6.72 18.61
C ASP A 10 -6.07 5.53 18.43
N LEU A 11 -6.11 4.87 17.27
CA LEU A 11 -5.20 3.74 16.97
C LEU A 11 -3.75 4.17 16.81
N VAL A 12 -3.51 5.33 16.18
CA VAL A 12 -2.17 5.93 16.10
C VAL A 12 -1.65 6.28 17.48
N ALA A 13 -2.47 6.91 18.33
CA ALA A 13 -2.11 7.23 19.70
C ALA A 13 -1.80 5.96 20.51
N LEU A 14 -2.61 4.90 20.35
CA LEU A 14 -2.37 3.60 20.97
C LEU A 14 -1.01 3.01 20.55
N ALA A 15 -0.72 2.98 19.25
CA ALA A 15 0.55 2.47 18.74
C ALA A 15 1.74 3.29 19.27
N LEU A 16 1.65 4.62 19.24
CA LEU A 16 2.72 5.51 19.71
C LEU A 16 2.90 5.53 21.23
N LYS A 17 1.86 5.13 21.99
CA LYS A 17 1.94 4.92 23.45
C LYS A 17 2.88 3.77 23.79
N PHE A 18 2.82 2.67 23.04
CA PHE A 18 3.61 1.46 23.31
C PHE A 18 4.90 1.38 22.49
N TYR A 19 4.96 2.03 21.32
CA TYR A 19 6.10 1.92 20.42
C TYR A 19 6.62 3.29 19.98
N ARG A 20 7.94 3.37 19.75
CA ARG A 20 8.60 4.51 19.12
C ARG A 20 8.96 4.13 17.67
N PRO A 21 8.42 4.84 16.66
CA PRO A 21 8.75 4.55 15.26
C PRO A 21 10.13 5.09 14.89
N LEU A 22 10.93 4.25 14.24
CA LEU A 22 12.22 4.59 13.63
C LEU A 22 12.14 4.31 12.12
N ARG A 23 12.35 5.35 11.31
CA ARG A 23 12.37 5.23 9.85
C ARG A 23 13.68 4.60 9.41
N ILE A 24 13.59 3.58 8.56
CA ILE A 24 14.75 3.00 7.91
C ILE A 24 14.90 3.67 6.55
N LYS A 25 15.93 4.51 6.42
CA LYS A 25 16.30 5.13 5.14
C LYS A 25 17.23 4.17 4.39
N THR A 26 16.95 3.93 3.11
CA THR A 26 17.79 3.10 2.25
C THR A 26 18.07 3.80 0.92
N SER A 27 18.95 3.21 0.10
CA SER A 27 18.95 3.50 -1.33
C SER A 27 17.63 3.06 -1.97
N LEU A 28 17.30 3.62 -3.14
CA LEU A 28 16.15 3.17 -3.91
C LEU A 28 16.33 1.70 -4.30
N TRP A 29 15.36 0.86 -3.93
CA TRP A 29 15.37 -0.54 -4.32
C TRP A 29 14.97 -0.69 -5.78
N ARG A 30 15.79 -1.43 -6.53
CA ARG A 30 15.57 -1.78 -7.95
C ARG A 30 15.29 -3.29 -8.05
N PRO A 31 14.76 -3.77 -9.19
CA PRO A 31 14.67 -5.20 -9.47
C PRO A 31 16.00 -5.93 -9.22
N GLY A 32 15.96 -6.99 -8.41
CA GLY A 32 17.13 -7.79 -8.03
C GLY A 32 17.93 -7.25 -6.85
N PHE A 33 17.47 -6.18 -6.20
CA PHE A 33 18.14 -5.63 -5.01
C PHE A 33 17.99 -6.56 -3.79
N ASP A 34 19.07 -6.80 -3.04
CA ASP A 34 19.04 -7.58 -1.79
C ASP A 34 18.42 -6.76 -0.64
N ALA A 35 17.10 -6.61 -0.69
CA ALA A 35 16.33 -5.86 0.29
C ALA A 35 16.43 -6.48 1.68
N ILE A 36 16.41 -7.81 1.79
CA ILE A 36 16.42 -8.49 3.09
C ILE A 36 17.79 -8.36 3.74
N GLY A 37 18.89 -8.61 3.01
CA GLY A 37 20.23 -8.42 3.53
C GLY A 37 20.51 -6.97 3.93
N GLU A 38 20.05 -5.99 3.14
CA GLU A 38 20.18 -4.58 3.52
C GLU A 38 19.38 -4.25 4.78
N LEU A 39 18.12 -4.69 4.88
CA LEU A 39 17.29 -4.46 6.06
C LEU A 39 17.93 -5.04 7.32
N VAL A 40 18.36 -6.30 7.26
CA VAL A 40 19.01 -6.99 8.37
C VAL A 40 20.26 -6.22 8.80
N ARG A 41 21.13 -5.85 7.87
CA ARG A 41 22.33 -5.04 8.14
C ARG A 41 22.01 -3.71 8.83
N LEU A 42 20.94 -3.02 8.41
CA LEU A 42 20.57 -1.70 8.96
C LEU A 42 19.91 -1.78 10.34
N VAL A 43 19.21 -2.86 10.65
CA VAL A 43 18.54 -3.01 11.95
C VAL A 43 19.37 -3.81 12.96
N LYS A 44 20.40 -4.54 12.51
CA LYS A 44 21.30 -5.29 13.39
C LYS A 44 21.95 -4.36 14.42
N GLY A 45 21.93 -4.78 15.68
CA GLY A 45 22.41 -3.99 16.82
C GLY A 45 21.45 -2.88 17.30
N VAL A 46 20.41 -2.56 16.53
CA VAL A 46 19.35 -1.60 16.93
C VAL A 46 18.07 -2.32 17.32
N VAL A 47 17.75 -3.42 16.64
CA VAL A 47 16.59 -4.28 16.90
C VAL A 47 16.73 -5.02 18.23
N GLY A 48 15.63 -5.20 18.95
CA GLY A 48 15.57 -5.94 20.20
C GLY A 48 14.25 -6.68 20.37
N GLU A 49 14.21 -7.54 21.39
CA GLU A 49 13.06 -8.38 21.70
C GLU A 49 11.78 -7.55 21.87
N GLY A 50 10.69 -8.03 21.24
CA GLY A 50 9.38 -7.38 21.26
C GLY A 50 9.23 -6.18 20.30
N ASP A 51 10.26 -5.85 19.51
CA ASP A 51 10.12 -4.86 18.44
C ASP A 51 9.26 -5.37 17.28
N VAL A 52 8.71 -4.43 16.50
CA VAL A 52 7.92 -4.75 15.30
C VAL A 52 8.54 -4.09 14.07
N LEU A 53 8.86 -4.87 13.04
CA LEU A 53 9.33 -4.35 11.76
C LEU A 53 8.18 -4.31 10.76
N VAL A 54 7.83 -3.12 10.28
CA VAL A 54 6.76 -2.93 9.29
C VAL A 54 7.36 -2.57 7.92
N LEU A 55 7.02 -3.35 6.89
CA LEU A 55 7.58 -3.29 5.54
C LEU A 55 6.52 -2.92 4.50
N SER A 56 6.92 -2.12 3.52
CA SER A 56 6.09 -1.88 2.33
C SER A 56 6.04 -3.12 1.44
N GLU A 57 4.85 -3.59 1.11
CA GLU A 57 4.67 -4.66 0.11
C GLU A 57 5.29 -4.28 -1.23
N LYS A 58 4.95 -3.10 -1.77
CA LYS A 58 5.54 -2.58 -3.01
C LYS A 58 7.07 -2.62 -3.03
N ALA A 59 7.72 -2.18 -1.97
CA ALA A 59 9.19 -2.13 -1.96
C ALA A 59 9.78 -3.55 -2.07
N LEU A 60 9.21 -4.51 -1.33
CA LEU A 60 9.58 -5.92 -1.44
C LEU A 60 9.29 -6.47 -2.84
N SER A 61 8.13 -6.16 -3.43
CA SER A 61 7.81 -6.56 -4.81
C SER A 61 8.84 -6.06 -5.81
N VAL A 62 9.20 -4.78 -5.74
CA VAL A 62 10.21 -4.19 -6.63
C VAL A 62 11.56 -4.88 -6.43
N ALA A 63 12.01 -5.07 -5.19
CA ALA A 63 13.28 -5.74 -4.90
C ALA A 63 13.31 -7.19 -5.43
N LYS A 64 12.20 -7.92 -5.29
CA LYS A 64 12.04 -9.29 -5.83
C LYS A 64 11.90 -9.34 -7.36
N GLY A 65 11.96 -8.19 -8.05
CA GLY A 65 11.84 -8.12 -9.51
C GLY A 65 10.41 -8.34 -10.02
N LEU A 66 9.40 -8.22 -9.16
CA LEU A 66 7.98 -8.28 -9.53
C LEU A 66 7.56 -6.94 -10.13
N VAL A 67 8.18 -6.57 -11.24
CA VAL A 67 7.95 -5.34 -11.98
C VAL A 67 7.53 -5.70 -13.40
N PHE A 68 6.53 -5.01 -13.92
CA PHE A 68 6.00 -5.24 -15.25
C PHE A 68 5.98 -3.94 -16.05
N ASP A 69 6.32 -3.99 -17.34
CA ASP A 69 6.22 -2.85 -18.24
C ASP A 69 4.87 -2.85 -18.96
N GLU A 70 3.98 -1.93 -18.56
CA GLU A 70 2.66 -1.77 -19.17
C GLU A 70 2.73 -1.31 -20.62
N ALA A 71 3.85 -0.73 -21.07
CA ALA A 71 4.02 -0.32 -22.47
C ALA A 71 3.97 -1.52 -23.43
N SER A 72 4.32 -2.72 -22.94
CA SER A 72 4.22 -3.98 -23.69
C SER A 72 2.77 -4.38 -24.03
N ILE A 73 1.79 -3.84 -23.31
CA ILE A 73 0.38 -4.13 -23.54
C ILE A 73 -0.16 -3.24 -24.67
N LYS A 74 -0.80 -3.87 -25.66
CA LYS A 74 -1.52 -3.19 -26.74
C LYS A 74 -3.03 -3.21 -26.44
N PRO A 75 -3.62 -2.12 -25.93
CA PRO A 75 -5.04 -2.11 -25.57
C PRO A 75 -5.91 -2.07 -26.83
N SER A 76 -6.93 -2.93 -26.87
CA SER A 76 -7.91 -2.92 -27.95
C SER A 76 -8.80 -1.66 -27.88
N ARG A 77 -9.46 -1.31 -28.99
CA ARG A 77 -10.43 -0.19 -29.00
C ARG A 77 -11.55 -0.41 -27.98
N LEU A 78 -12.03 -1.65 -27.84
CA LEU A 78 -13.04 -2.01 -26.84
C LEU A 78 -12.55 -1.76 -25.41
N SER A 79 -11.32 -2.14 -25.08
CA SER A 79 -10.74 -1.87 -23.76
C SER A 79 -10.58 -0.37 -23.50
N GLN A 80 -10.28 0.43 -24.53
CA GLN A 80 -10.23 1.89 -24.41
C GLN A 80 -11.62 2.50 -24.17
N VAL A 81 -12.65 2.04 -24.89
CA VAL A 81 -14.04 2.48 -24.68
C VAL A 81 -14.52 2.11 -23.27
N TYR A 82 -14.29 0.87 -22.84
CA TYR A 82 -14.59 0.40 -21.48
C TYR A 82 -13.90 1.29 -20.43
N THR A 83 -12.61 1.57 -20.60
CA THR A 83 -11.85 2.42 -19.68
C THR A 83 -12.42 3.84 -19.63
N CYS A 84 -12.80 4.40 -20.78
CA CYS A 84 -13.41 5.72 -20.86
C CYS A 84 -14.75 5.77 -20.11
N LEU A 85 -15.64 4.81 -20.36
CA LEU A 85 -16.94 4.73 -19.69
C LEU A 85 -16.76 4.55 -18.18
N LEU A 86 -15.96 3.57 -17.76
CA LEU A 86 -15.76 3.27 -16.35
C LEU A 86 -15.11 4.43 -15.60
N MET A 87 -14.01 4.98 -16.12
CA MET A 87 -13.24 5.99 -15.39
C MET A 87 -13.87 7.37 -15.55
N ARG A 88 -13.98 7.89 -16.77
CA ARG A 88 -14.40 9.28 -16.97
C ARG A 88 -15.87 9.51 -16.63
N TRP A 89 -16.73 8.52 -16.87
CA TRP A 89 -18.18 8.64 -16.64
C TRP A 89 -18.63 8.05 -15.31
N ILE A 90 -18.53 6.72 -15.16
CA ILE A 90 -19.04 6.03 -13.97
C ILE A 90 -18.32 6.53 -12.71
N TRP A 91 -16.98 6.51 -12.68
CA TRP A 91 -16.25 7.06 -11.54
C TRP A 91 -16.22 8.58 -11.52
N GLY A 92 -16.09 9.24 -12.67
CA GLY A 92 -15.94 10.70 -12.73
C GLY A 92 -17.18 11.49 -12.32
N TYR A 93 -18.38 11.00 -12.65
CA TYR A 93 -19.63 11.74 -12.44
C TYR A 93 -20.65 11.03 -11.54
N LEU A 94 -20.59 9.70 -11.38
CA LEU A 94 -21.54 8.95 -10.55
C LEU A 94 -20.91 8.48 -9.23
N LEU A 95 -20.06 7.46 -9.27
CA LEU A 95 -19.51 6.81 -8.08
C LEU A 95 -18.56 7.71 -7.30
N GLY A 96 -17.75 8.53 -7.99
CA GLY A 96 -16.80 9.43 -7.33
C GLY A 96 -17.47 10.46 -6.42
N PRO A 97 -18.48 11.21 -6.89
CA PRO A 97 -19.28 12.09 -6.05
C PRO A 97 -20.01 11.36 -4.91
N ILE A 98 -20.61 10.20 -5.17
CA ILE A 98 -21.25 9.35 -4.14
C ILE A 98 -20.24 8.95 -3.04
N CYS A 99 -19.02 8.58 -3.44
CA CYS A 99 -17.91 8.24 -2.55
C CYS A 99 -17.23 9.47 -1.93
N LYS A 100 -17.72 10.68 -2.19
CA LYS A 100 -17.16 11.95 -1.67
C LYS A 100 -15.65 12.06 -1.93
N LEU A 101 -15.22 11.65 -3.14
CA LEU A 101 -13.82 11.80 -3.54
C LEU A 101 -13.43 13.28 -3.62
N LYS A 102 -12.15 13.57 -3.40
CA LYS A 102 -11.66 14.96 -3.43
C LYS A 102 -11.85 15.56 -4.82
N PRO A 103 -12.11 16.88 -4.94
CA PRO A 103 -12.24 17.54 -6.23
C PRO A 103 -11.04 17.32 -7.16
N GLN A 104 -9.82 17.33 -6.61
CA GLN A 104 -8.61 17.06 -7.40
C GLN A 104 -8.61 15.62 -7.96
N THR A 105 -9.03 14.64 -7.16
CA THR A 105 -9.13 13.24 -7.60
C THR A 105 -10.19 13.07 -8.68
N LEU A 106 -11.35 13.73 -8.53
CA LEU A 106 -12.41 13.71 -9.56
C LEU A 106 -11.94 14.34 -10.87
N SER A 107 -11.19 15.44 -10.81
CA SER A 107 -10.58 16.07 -11.99
C SER A 107 -9.66 15.09 -12.73
N TRP A 108 -8.80 14.37 -12.02
CA TRP A 108 -7.92 13.35 -12.62
C TRP A 108 -8.70 12.17 -13.23
N ILE A 109 -9.74 11.70 -12.54
CA ILE A 109 -10.60 10.62 -13.04
C ILE A 109 -11.36 11.04 -14.31
N ARG A 110 -11.82 12.29 -14.40
CA ARG A 110 -12.48 12.83 -15.60
C ARG A 110 -11.50 13.07 -16.75
N GLY A 111 -10.27 13.47 -16.42
CA GLY A 111 -9.15 13.64 -17.37
C GLY A 111 -8.35 12.36 -17.62
N TYR A 112 -8.86 11.18 -17.23
CA TYR A 112 -8.08 9.94 -17.22
C TYR A 112 -7.49 9.59 -18.59
N MET A 113 -6.21 9.23 -18.63
CA MET A 113 -5.51 8.89 -19.88
C MET A 113 -5.98 7.51 -20.36
N ILE A 114 -6.72 7.49 -21.48
CA ILE A 114 -7.49 6.29 -21.87
C ILE A 114 -6.58 5.14 -22.32
N LYS A 115 -5.50 5.44 -23.05
CA LYS A 115 -4.63 4.40 -23.61
C LYS A 115 -3.81 3.71 -22.51
N GLU A 116 -3.19 4.50 -21.66
CA GLU A 116 -2.41 4.07 -20.50
C GLU A 116 -3.32 3.39 -19.48
N GLY A 117 -4.47 4.01 -19.18
CA GLY A 117 -5.50 3.43 -18.33
C GLY A 117 -6.03 2.09 -18.82
N ALA A 118 -6.20 1.92 -20.14
CA ALA A 118 -6.65 0.65 -20.71
C ALA A 118 -5.58 -0.45 -20.60
N ARG A 119 -4.29 -0.10 -20.71
CA ARG A 119 -3.18 -1.02 -20.44
C ARG A 119 -3.21 -1.50 -18.99
N HIS A 120 -3.32 -0.55 -18.05
CA HIS A 120 -3.39 -0.83 -16.63
C HIS A 120 -4.58 -1.72 -16.27
N LYS A 121 -5.78 -1.37 -16.75
CA LYS A 121 -6.99 -2.18 -16.50
C LYS A 121 -6.87 -3.59 -17.09
N GLN A 122 -6.29 -3.74 -18.29
CA GLN A 122 -6.04 -5.07 -18.85
C GLN A 122 -5.07 -5.89 -17.99
N LEU A 123 -4.01 -5.27 -17.47
CA LEU A 123 -3.08 -5.92 -16.55
C LEU A 123 -3.78 -6.31 -15.24
N ALA A 124 -4.55 -5.40 -14.65
CA ALA A 124 -5.31 -5.64 -13.42
C ALA A 124 -6.31 -6.80 -13.58
N ILE A 125 -6.98 -6.92 -14.74
CA ILE A 125 -7.84 -8.06 -15.04
C ILE A 125 -7.05 -9.37 -15.05
N ARG A 126 -5.84 -9.40 -15.62
CA ARG A 126 -4.99 -10.60 -15.67
C ARG A 126 -4.46 -10.99 -14.30
N VAL A 127 -4.10 -10.02 -13.47
CA VAL A 127 -3.47 -10.25 -12.16
C VAL A 127 -4.51 -10.57 -11.08
N GLY A 128 -5.58 -9.77 -10.99
CA GLY A 128 -6.56 -9.84 -9.89
C GLY A 128 -7.97 -10.23 -10.32
N GLY A 129 -8.23 -10.36 -11.62
CA GLY A 129 -9.56 -10.63 -12.16
C GLY A 129 -10.37 -9.35 -12.45
N PRO A 130 -11.53 -9.50 -13.11
CA PRO A 130 -12.31 -8.38 -13.63
C PRO A 130 -12.82 -7.42 -12.55
N LEU A 131 -13.18 -7.94 -11.37
CA LEU A 131 -13.67 -7.12 -10.27
C LEU A 131 -12.60 -6.15 -9.77
N GLU A 132 -11.34 -6.58 -9.69
CA GLU A 132 -10.25 -5.74 -9.20
C GLU A 132 -9.97 -4.53 -10.09
N ALA A 133 -10.19 -4.66 -11.40
CA ALA A 133 -10.04 -3.60 -12.40
C ALA A 133 -11.21 -2.59 -12.42
N LEU A 134 -12.28 -2.83 -11.66
CA LEU A 134 -13.40 -1.88 -11.52
C LEU A 134 -13.06 -0.71 -10.62
N LYS A 135 -12.03 -0.81 -9.77
CA LYS A 135 -11.62 0.29 -8.89
C LYS A 135 -11.09 1.48 -9.72
N PRO A 136 -11.09 2.70 -9.16
CA PRO A 136 -10.46 3.85 -9.79
C PRO A 136 -8.98 4.00 -9.40
N SER A 137 -8.53 3.22 -8.41
CA SER A 137 -7.18 3.19 -7.85
C SER A 137 -6.94 1.86 -7.12
N SER A 138 -5.68 1.53 -6.84
CA SER A 138 -5.29 0.28 -6.15
C SER A 138 -5.79 -1.00 -6.86
N GLU A 139 -5.83 -1.00 -8.19
CA GLU A 139 -6.38 -2.10 -8.99
C GLU A 139 -5.51 -3.35 -8.85
N ALA A 140 -6.08 -4.44 -8.31
CA ALA A 140 -5.39 -5.71 -8.06
C ALA A 140 -4.13 -5.61 -7.17
N GLY A 141 -3.87 -4.48 -6.50
CA GLY A 141 -2.62 -4.23 -5.78
C GLY A 141 -1.43 -3.90 -6.68
N ILE A 142 -1.69 -3.56 -7.95
CA ILE A 142 -0.66 -3.07 -8.87
C ILE A 142 -0.39 -1.60 -8.53
N ASP A 143 0.88 -1.24 -8.32
CA ASP A 143 1.28 0.12 -7.97
C ASP A 143 2.25 0.71 -9.00
N ALA A 144 1.82 1.79 -9.66
CA ALA A 144 2.60 2.55 -10.63
C ALA A 144 3.36 3.75 -10.01
N SER A 145 3.07 4.09 -8.74
CA SER A 145 3.69 5.23 -8.07
C SER A 145 5.18 4.97 -7.83
N ASN A 146 6.00 6.01 -7.92
CA ASN A 146 7.43 5.94 -7.62
C ASN A 146 8.20 4.84 -8.39
N LEU A 147 7.78 4.57 -9.62
CA LEU A 147 8.48 3.73 -10.59
C LEU A 147 8.69 4.53 -11.88
N PRO A 148 9.74 4.22 -12.66
CA PRO A 148 10.03 4.95 -13.88
C PRO A 148 9.24 4.41 -15.06
N PHE A 149 9.17 5.21 -16.13
CA PHE A 149 8.57 4.85 -17.40
C PHE A 149 7.11 4.40 -17.24
N SER A 150 6.74 3.27 -17.86
CA SER A 150 5.45 2.59 -17.69
C SER A 150 5.58 1.35 -16.80
N LEU A 151 6.57 1.33 -15.90
CA LEU A 151 6.77 0.22 -14.98
C LEU A 151 5.77 0.28 -13.83
N VAL A 152 5.26 -0.88 -13.45
CA VAL A 152 4.40 -1.08 -12.29
C VAL A 152 4.91 -2.22 -11.42
N ALA A 153 4.74 -2.10 -10.11
CA ALA A 153 4.99 -3.18 -9.18
C ALA A 153 3.76 -4.10 -9.15
N LEU A 154 3.99 -5.40 -9.32
CA LEU A 154 2.98 -6.42 -9.11
C LEU A 154 2.89 -6.76 -7.62
N PRO A 155 1.71 -7.18 -7.13
CA PRO A 155 1.55 -7.60 -5.75
C PRO A 155 2.41 -8.83 -5.42
N LEU A 156 2.78 -9.00 -4.15
CA LEU A 156 3.46 -10.23 -3.72
C LEU A 156 2.55 -11.44 -3.91
N ASN A 157 3.10 -12.53 -4.44
CA ASN A 157 2.38 -13.81 -4.55
C ASN A 157 1.98 -14.35 -3.16
N ASP A 158 2.91 -14.26 -2.20
CA ASP A 158 2.68 -14.64 -0.82
C ASP A 158 3.37 -13.65 0.14
N ALA A 159 2.57 -12.72 0.68
CA ALA A 159 3.05 -11.75 1.66
C ALA A 159 3.43 -12.40 3.00
N LYS A 160 2.84 -13.55 3.36
CA LYS A 160 3.16 -14.28 4.59
C LYS A 160 4.52 -14.95 4.48
N ALA A 161 4.79 -15.61 3.36
CA ALA A 161 6.12 -16.16 3.07
C ALA A 161 7.20 -15.08 3.08
N ALA A 162 6.92 -13.91 2.49
CA ALA A 162 7.86 -12.78 2.51
C ALA A 162 8.11 -12.25 3.94
N ALA A 163 7.09 -12.13 4.78
CA ALA A 163 7.25 -11.74 6.18
C ALA A 163 8.09 -12.76 6.98
N GLY A 164 7.80 -14.05 6.80
CA GLY A 164 8.54 -15.14 7.46
C GLY A 164 10.01 -15.23 7.01
N GLU A 165 10.29 -14.99 5.72
CA GLU A 165 11.66 -14.94 5.21
C GLU A 165 12.49 -13.84 5.87
N VAL A 166 11.92 -12.64 6.03
CA VAL A 166 12.60 -11.53 6.72
C VAL A 166 12.81 -11.83 8.20
N ARG A 167 11.79 -12.34 8.89
CA ARG A 167 11.90 -12.70 10.32
C ARG A 167 12.98 -13.77 10.53
N ARG A 168 12.99 -14.82 9.70
CA ARG A 168 14.00 -15.89 9.77
C ARG A 168 15.41 -15.32 9.62
N ARG A 169 15.65 -14.46 8.63
CA ARG A 169 16.96 -13.82 8.41
C ARG A 169 17.36 -12.91 9.57
N LEU A 170 16.42 -12.18 10.17
CA LEU A 170 16.68 -11.39 11.39
C LEU A 170 17.04 -12.28 12.59
N MET A 171 16.33 -13.39 12.77
CA MET A 171 16.62 -14.34 13.85
C MET A 171 18.00 -14.97 13.66
N GLU A 172 18.36 -15.40 12.45
CA GLU A 172 19.65 -16.01 12.12
C GLU A 172 20.83 -15.05 12.25
N GLU A 173 20.69 -13.81 11.78
CA GLU A 173 21.83 -12.88 11.67
C GLU A 173 21.93 -11.86 12.81
N ALA A 174 20.79 -11.50 13.43
CA ALA A 174 20.72 -10.55 14.54
C ALA A 174 20.40 -11.22 15.88
N GLY A 175 19.95 -12.48 15.89
CA GLY A 175 19.70 -13.23 17.13
C GLY A 175 18.47 -12.75 17.91
N VAL A 176 17.53 -12.07 17.25
CA VAL A 176 16.35 -11.47 17.89
C VAL A 176 15.08 -11.98 17.22
N ASP A 177 14.09 -12.35 18.02
CA ASP A 177 12.76 -12.68 17.51
C ASP A 177 11.85 -11.43 17.47
N VAL A 178 11.49 -10.99 16.27
CA VAL A 178 10.63 -9.82 16.06
C VAL A 178 9.38 -10.15 15.27
N THR A 179 8.33 -9.35 15.48
CA THR A 179 7.15 -9.42 14.61
C THR A 179 7.42 -8.63 13.33
N VAL A 180 7.27 -9.29 12.18
CA VAL A 180 7.36 -8.66 10.85
C VAL A 180 5.96 -8.49 10.27
N VAL A 181 5.64 -7.28 9.81
CA VAL A 181 4.35 -6.95 9.20
C VAL A 181 4.58 -6.41 7.80
N VAL A 182 3.93 -6.99 6.80
CA VAL A 182 3.91 -6.48 5.43
C VAL A 182 2.62 -5.68 5.24
N VAL A 183 2.74 -4.41 4.82
CA VAL A 183 1.61 -3.49 4.65
C VAL A 183 1.53 -2.95 3.23
N ASP A 184 0.30 -2.69 2.82
CA ASP A 184 -0.06 -1.95 1.61
C ASP A 184 -0.77 -0.65 1.99
N SER A 185 -0.60 0.39 1.17
CA SER A 185 -1.21 1.71 1.34
C SER A 185 -2.69 1.73 0.94
N ASP A 186 -3.17 0.68 0.26
CA ASP A 186 -4.59 0.50 -0.02
C ASP A 186 -5.40 0.42 1.29
N ARG A 187 -6.61 0.99 1.26
CA ARG A 187 -7.36 1.25 2.49
C ARG A 187 -8.28 0.10 2.84
N LEU A 188 -8.10 -0.45 4.05
CA LEU A 188 -9.17 -1.17 4.73
C LEU A 188 -10.11 -0.19 5.42
N TYR A 189 -11.36 -0.60 5.62
CA TYR A 189 -12.40 0.20 6.27
C TYR A 189 -12.86 -0.53 7.53
N GLN A 190 -12.29 -0.16 8.67
CA GLN A 190 -12.65 -0.72 9.98
C GLN A 190 -13.93 -0.08 10.50
N HIS A 191 -14.93 -0.88 10.89
CA HIS A 191 -16.14 -0.33 11.50
C HIS A 191 -15.81 0.27 12.88
N ARG A 192 -16.33 1.47 13.17
CA ARG A 192 -15.95 2.24 14.38
C ARG A 192 -16.46 1.66 15.68
N ARG A 193 -17.53 0.88 15.64
CA ARG A 193 -18.22 0.34 16.83
C ARG A 193 -18.26 -1.19 16.88
N LEU A 194 -17.96 -1.85 15.77
CA LEU A 194 -18.09 -3.30 15.60
C LEU A 194 -16.73 -3.86 15.21
N ASP A 195 -16.45 -5.10 15.62
CA ASP A 195 -15.13 -5.71 15.45
C ASP A 195 -14.95 -6.35 14.06
N PHE A 196 -15.30 -5.65 13.00
CA PHE A 196 -15.07 -6.11 11.63
C PHE A 196 -14.55 -4.99 10.72
N ALA A 197 -13.82 -5.39 9.69
CA ALA A 197 -13.35 -4.50 8.64
C ALA A 197 -13.84 -4.97 7.26
N LEU A 198 -13.92 -4.04 6.32
CA LEU A 198 -14.08 -4.34 4.90
C LEU A 198 -12.73 -4.13 4.23
N THR A 199 -12.24 -5.12 3.47
CA THR A 199 -10.96 -5.02 2.77
C THR A 199 -11.15 -5.00 1.26
N SER A 200 -10.38 -4.15 0.59
CA SER A 200 -10.27 -4.04 -0.87
C SER A 200 -9.20 -4.96 -1.45
N ARG A 201 -8.33 -5.50 -0.60
CA ARG A 201 -7.25 -6.43 -0.91
C ARG A 201 -7.45 -7.72 -0.14
N ARG A 202 -7.05 -8.83 -0.76
CA ARG A 202 -6.91 -10.11 -0.07
C ARG A 202 -5.71 -10.01 0.87
N THR A 203 -5.89 -10.48 2.10
CA THR A 203 -4.88 -10.45 3.16
C THR A 203 -4.84 -11.82 3.83
N SER A 204 -3.65 -12.25 4.27
CA SER A 204 -3.51 -13.44 5.10
C SER A 204 -3.90 -13.19 6.56
N VAL A 205 -4.08 -11.92 6.94
CA VAL A 205 -4.50 -11.50 8.28
C VAL A 205 -6.03 -11.51 8.36
N LYS A 206 -6.59 -12.28 9.29
CA LYS A 206 -8.04 -12.38 9.52
C LYS A 206 -8.59 -11.13 10.23
N LEU A 207 -8.70 -10.01 9.49
CA LEU A 207 -9.21 -8.73 10.03
C LEU A 207 -10.68 -8.44 9.70
N GLY A 208 -11.20 -9.06 8.65
CA GLY A 208 -12.52 -8.72 8.12
C GLY A 208 -12.86 -9.44 6.83
N VAL A 209 -13.86 -8.92 6.13
CA VAL A 209 -14.41 -9.51 4.90
C VAL A 209 -13.84 -8.79 3.68
N TYR A 210 -13.27 -9.57 2.76
CA TYR A 210 -12.86 -9.06 1.45
C TYR A 210 -14.09 -8.80 0.59
N MET A 211 -14.26 -7.56 0.13
CA MET A 211 -15.35 -7.13 -0.75
C MET A 211 -14.85 -6.43 -2.03
N GLY A 212 -13.54 -6.45 -2.28
CA GLY A 212 -12.93 -5.83 -3.47
C GLY A 212 -13.37 -4.36 -3.64
N PRO A 213 -13.84 -3.94 -4.83
CA PRO A 213 -14.27 -2.56 -5.07
C PRO A 213 -15.43 -2.08 -4.17
N LEU A 214 -16.30 -2.99 -3.73
CA LEU A 214 -17.45 -2.62 -2.88
C LEU A 214 -17.00 -2.11 -1.52
N SER A 215 -15.86 -2.61 -1.00
CA SER A 215 -15.30 -2.11 0.26
C SER A 215 -14.99 -0.60 0.20
N LEU A 216 -14.45 -0.13 -0.94
CA LEU A 216 -14.17 1.29 -1.20
C LEU A 216 -15.48 2.09 -1.22
N ILE A 217 -16.48 1.62 -1.95
CA ILE A 217 -17.77 2.32 -2.09
C ILE A 217 -18.47 2.42 -0.74
N VAL A 218 -18.69 1.28 -0.08
CA VAL A 218 -19.38 1.22 1.23
C VAL A 218 -18.60 2.02 2.27
N GLY A 219 -17.29 1.82 2.38
CA GLY A 219 -16.45 2.51 3.35
C GLY A 219 -16.44 4.03 3.18
N ARG A 220 -16.53 4.53 1.94
CA ARG A 220 -16.55 5.96 1.64
C ARG A 220 -17.93 6.59 1.77
N VAL A 221 -18.98 5.93 1.29
CA VAL A 221 -20.37 6.39 1.45
C VAL A 221 -20.72 6.50 2.93
N PHE A 222 -20.39 5.46 3.70
CA PHE A 222 -20.61 5.40 5.14
C PHE A 222 -19.38 5.82 5.96
N ARG A 223 -18.65 6.86 5.52
CA ARG A 223 -17.45 7.39 6.23
C ARG A 223 -17.69 7.81 7.69
N GLY A 224 -18.95 7.93 8.12
CA GLY A 224 -19.36 8.17 9.51
C GLY A 224 -19.27 6.92 10.40
N SER A 225 -19.35 5.73 9.79
CA SER A 225 -19.34 4.43 10.47
C SER A 225 -18.01 3.70 10.30
N PHE A 226 -17.22 4.05 9.29
CA PHE A 226 -15.95 3.40 8.98
C PHE A 226 -14.74 4.33 9.15
N THR A 227 -13.63 3.74 9.60
CA THR A 227 -12.32 4.37 9.71
C THR A 227 -11.39 3.77 8.66
N PRO A 228 -10.92 4.56 7.67
CA PRO A 228 -9.96 4.08 6.68
C PRO A 228 -8.56 3.94 7.29
N LEU A 229 -7.90 2.80 7.09
CA LEU A 229 -6.57 2.48 7.64
C LEU A 229 -5.71 1.77 6.58
N ALA A 230 -4.38 1.87 6.69
CA ALA A 230 -3.45 1.09 5.87
C ALA A 230 -3.60 -0.42 6.12
N THR A 231 -3.51 -1.24 5.07
CA THR A 231 -3.84 -2.67 5.12
C THR A 231 -2.63 -3.52 5.47
N PRO A 232 -2.61 -4.21 6.63
CA PRO A 232 -1.63 -5.26 6.87
C PRO A 232 -2.02 -6.50 6.05
N LEU A 233 -1.16 -6.84 5.10
CA LEU A 233 -1.33 -7.98 4.20
C LEU A 233 -0.87 -9.28 4.85
N ALA A 234 0.15 -9.21 5.69
CA ALA A 234 0.68 -10.36 6.42
C ALA A 234 1.36 -9.94 7.73
N VAL A 235 1.39 -10.88 8.67
CA VAL A 235 2.12 -10.79 9.95
C VAL A 235 2.80 -12.14 10.18
N ASP A 236 4.06 -12.11 10.56
CA ASP A 236 4.79 -13.27 11.06
C ASP A 236 5.55 -12.92 12.35
N GLY A 237 5.56 -13.83 13.32
CA GLY A 237 6.19 -13.64 14.63
C GLY A 237 5.20 -13.54 15.79
N PRO A 238 5.67 -13.03 16.96
CA PRO A 238 4.87 -12.93 18.18
C PRO A 238 3.52 -12.23 17.96
N PRO A 239 2.45 -12.68 18.63
CA PRO A 239 1.10 -12.20 18.36
C PRO A 239 0.92 -10.74 18.75
N LEU A 240 0.33 -9.96 17.86
CA LEU A 240 -0.08 -8.58 18.11
C LEU A 240 -1.59 -8.49 18.26
N ASN A 241 -2.03 -7.64 19.20
CA ASN A 241 -3.43 -7.26 19.27
C ASN A 241 -3.87 -6.58 17.96
N LYS A 242 -5.08 -6.89 17.47
CA LYS A 242 -5.65 -6.33 16.24
C LYS A 242 -5.56 -4.80 16.18
N TRP A 243 -5.94 -4.10 17.24
CA TRP A 243 -5.94 -2.63 17.28
C TRP A 243 -4.53 -2.06 17.23
N LEU A 244 -3.59 -2.73 17.89
CA LEU A 244 -2.18 -2.37 17.84
C LEU A 244 -1.61 -2.59 16.44
N LEU A 245 -1.90 -3.73 15.80
CA LEU A 245 -1.48 -4.02 14.41
C LEU A 245 -1.98 -2.96 13.43
N LEU A 246 -3.28 -2.63 13.51
CA LEU A 246 -3.89 -1.59 12.67
C LEU A 246 -3.27 -0.21 12.93
N GLY A 247 -2.98 0.11 14.20
CA GLY A 247 -2.29 1.34 14.58
C GLY A 247 -0.87 1.40 14.03
N LEU A 248 -0.08 0.35 14.19
CA LEU A 248 1.30 0.25 13.67
C LEU A 248 1.34 0.36 12.14
N ALA A 249 0.43 -0.31 11.44
CA ALA A 249 0.31 -0.21 9.98
C ALA A 249 0.00 1.24 9.53
N GLU A 250 -0.94 1.90 10.19
CA GLU A 250 -1.30 3.29 9.89
C GLU A 250 -0.18 4.28 10.25
N VAL A 251 0.54 4.08 11.35
CA VAL A 251 1.73 4.88 11.67
C VAL A 251 2.80 4.67 10.61
N ALA A 252 3.07 3.43 10.20
CA ALA A 252 4.08 3.12 9.19
C ALA A 252 3.76 3.78 7.84
N ASP A 253 2.51 3.73 7.38
CA ASP A 253 2.06 4.42 6.16
C ASP A 253 2.32 5.94 6.22
N ARG A 254 2.00 6.58 7.35
CA ARG A 254 2.22 8.03 7.54
C ARG A 254 3.69 8.39 7.62
N VAL A 255 4.47 7.60 8.35
CA VAL A 255 5.87 7.88 8.69
C VAL A 255 6.79 7.63 7.50
N ARG A 256 6.56 6.59 6.69
CA ARG A 256 7.31 6.36 5.43
C ARG A 256 7.11 7.51 4.43
N GLY A 257 5.95 8.16 4.47
CA GLY A 257 5.59 9.20 3.53
C GLY A 257 5.35 8.64 2.13
N PHE A 258 5.38 9.52 1.12
CA PHE A 258 4.94 9.19 -0.24
C PHE A 258 6.07 9.20 -1.28
N GLY A 259 7.34 9.26 -0.85
CA GLY A 259 8.47 9.39 -1.78
C GLY A 259 8.32 10.62 -2.69
N ALA A 260 8.31 10.39 -4.01
CA ALA A 260 8.13 11.42 -5.01
C ALA A 260 6.66 11.90 -5.12
N GLY A 261 5.70 11.09 -4.68
CA GLY A 261 4.28 11.44 -4.72
C GLY A 261 3.37 10.27 -4.37
N ARG A 262 2.10 10.57 -4.05
CA ARG A 262 1.08 9.54 -3.74
C ARG A 262 0.63 8.77 -4.98
N THR A 263 0.79 9.37 -6.15
CA THR A 263 0.42 8.82 -7.44
C THR A 263 1.57 8.99 -8.43
N ALA A 264 1.55 8.24 -9.53
CA ALA A 264 2.49 8.46 -10.63
C ALA A 264 2.44 9.91 -11.15
N PHE A 265 1.25 10.53 -11.18
CA PHE A 265 1.06 11.93 -11.56
C PHE A 265 1.71 12.92 -10.59
N ASP A 266 1.59 12.69 -9.28
CA ASP A 266 2.23 13.53 -8.27
C ASP A 266 3.76 13.42 -8.36
N ALA A 267 4.28 12.20 -8.55
CA ALA A 267 5.70 11.94 -8.74
C ALA A 267 6.24 12.66 -10.00
N ALA A 268 5.55 12.51 -11.13
CA ALA A 268 5.87 13.18 -12.38
C ALA A 268 5.91 14.71 -12.22
N ARG A 269 4.88 15.29 -11.60
CA ARG A 269 4.82 16.74 -11.32
C ARG A 269 5.98 17.21 -10.43
N ARG A 270 6.30 16.47 -9.37
CA ARG A 270 7.39 16.82 -8.45
C ARG A 270 8.75 16.75 -9.11
N LEU A 271 8.95 15.78 -10.01
CA LEU A 271 10.20 15.55 -10.72
C LEU A 271 10.33 16.38 -11.99
N GLY A 272 9.32 17.17 -12.35
CA GLY A 272 9.33 18.03 -13.54
C GLY A 272 9.35 17.24 -14.85
N ALA A 273 8.80 16.03 -14.87
CA ALA A 273 8.79 15.15 -16.03
C ALA A 273 7.37 14.65 -16.36
N PRO A 274 7.06 14.33 -17.63
CA PRO A 274 5.89 13.54 -17.98
C PRO A 274 5.87 12.18 -17.25
N VAL A 275 4.68 11.60 -17.05
CA VAL A 275 4.50 10.34 -16.29
C VAL A 275 5.34 9.21 -16.87
N ASP A 276 5.38 9.09 -18.20
CA ASP A 276 6.12 8.07 -18.94
C ASP A 276 7.63 8.35 -19.09
N LYS A 277 8.11 9.50 -18.58
CA LYS A 277 9.51 9.96 -18.69
C LYS A 277 10.23 10.06 -17.35
N VAL A 278 9.59 9.67 -16.25
CA VAL A 278 10.27 9.50 -14.97
C VAL A 278 11.31 8.38 -15.12
N THR A 279 12.53 8.60 -14.64
CA THR A 279 13.65 7.65 -14.73
C THR A 279 14.13 7.20 -13.35
N TRP A 280 14.90 6.10 -13.29
CA TRP A 280 15.52 5.64 -12.04
C TRP A 280 16.40 6.72 -11.39
N SER A 281 17.21 7.42 -12.18
CA SER A 281 18.11 8.47 -11.68
C SER A 281 17.36 9.67 -11.09
N MET A 282 16.16 9.97 -11.58
CA MET A 282 15.29 10.98 -10.96
C MET A 282 14.76 10.51 -9.61
N LEU A 283 14.33 9.24 -9.51
CA LEU A 283 13.79 8.66 -8.29
C LEU A 283 14.84 8.47 -7.20
N GLU A 284 16.10 8.20 -7.56
CA GLU A 284 17.21 8.07 -6.61
C GLU A 284 17.51 9.35 -5.82
N ARG A 285 17.13 10.52 -6.36
CA ARG A 285 17.26 11.81 -5.67
C ARG A 285 16.24 11.97 -4.54
N VAL A 286 15.23 11.09 -4.49
CA VAL A 286 14.18 11.13 -3.48
C VAL A 286 14.49 10.11 -2.38
N PRO A 287 14.46 10.50 -1.09
CA PRO A 287 14.67 9.57 0.01
C PRO A 287 13.70 8.37 -0.05
N HIS A 288 14.24 7.17 0.06
CA HIS A 288 13.48 5.92 0.10
C HIS A 288 13.35 5.42 1.55
N TYR A 289 12.12 5.12 1.98
CA TYR A 289 11.79 4.60 3.30
C TYR A 289 10.90 3.36 3.18
N PRO A 290 11.48 2.19 2.84
CA PRO A 290 10.69 0.97 2.62
C PRO A 290 10.18 0.34 3.91
N ALA A 291 10.81 0.67 5.05
CA ALA A 291 10.56 0.03 6.34
C ALA A 291 10.50 1.02 7.51
N VAL A 292 9.77 0.62 8.56
CA VAL A 292 9.73 1.30 9.86
C VAL A 292 9.94 0.26 10.95
N LEU A 293 10.97 0.46 11.77
CA LEU A 293 11.20 -0.32 12.98
C LEU A 293 10.48 0.35 14.15
N PHE A 294 9.58 -0.35 14.80
CA PHE A 294 8.87 0.11 15.98
C PHE A 294 9.57 -0.45 17.21
N LYS A 295 10.26 0.42 17.94
CA LYS A 295 10.93 0.10 19.19
C LYS A 295 9.91 -0.01 20.32
N LEU A 296 9.84 -1.14 21.01
CA LEU A 296 9.00 -1.25 22.20
C LEU A 296 9.46 -0.24 23.26
N ARG A 297 8.55 0.59 23.75
CA ARG A 297 8.82 1.47 24.88
C ARG A 297 8.85 0.61 26.14
N ARG A 298 10.03 0.47 26.73
CA ARG A 298 10.16 -0.07 28.08
C ARG A 298 9.59 0.96 29.05
N SER A 299 8.63 0.54 29.85
CA SER A 299 8.09 1.29 30.99
C SER A 299 9.18 1.52 32.03
#